data_AF-A0A2V9UKA6-F1
#
_entry.id   AF-A0A2V9UKA6-F1
#
_cell.length_a   1.000
_cell.length_b   1.000
_cell.length_c   1.000
_cell.angle_alpha   90.00
_cell.angle_beta   90.00
_cell.angle_gamma   90.00
#
_symmetry.space_group_name_H-M   'P 1'
#
loop_
_entity.id
_entity.type
_entity.pdbx_description
1 polymer ?
#
loop_
_entity_poly.entity_id
_entity_poly.type
_entity_poly.pdbx_seq_one_letter_code
_entity_poly.pdbx_strand_id
1 'polypeptide(L)'
;MTSRTIETSPQLYARIGGALYLIIIVIGLYGEAFVRDRLIVSGDAAATAANIVSHESLWRFHIAAELFLLICAVALLLILFVLLRPVSGDLAL
;
A
#
# COMPACT_ATOMS: atom_id res chain seq x y z
N MET A 1 36.09 -17.49 14.67
CA MET A 1 35.63 -16.30 13.94
C MET A 1 34.11 -16.28 14.02
N THR A 2 33.57 -15.52 14.98
CA THR A 2 32.13 -15.35 15.21
C THR A 2 31.56 -14.40 14.17
N SER A 3 30.98 -14.96 13.11
CA SER A 3 30.17 -14.20 12.16
C SER A 3 28.96 -13.64 12.92
N ARG A 4 29.00 -12.36 13.28
CA ARG A 4 27.82 -11.58 13.65
C ARG A 4 26.97 -11.42 12.40
N THR A 5 26.18 -12.43 12.06
CA THR A 5 25.04 -12.24 11.19
C THR A 5 24.10 -11.31 11.94
N ILE A 6 23.80 -10.14 11.37
CA ILE A 6 22.88 -9.15 11.92
C ILE A 6 21.65 -9.89 12.49
N GLU A 7 21.54 -10.00 13.82
CA GLU A 7 20.37 -10.51 14.53
C GLU A 7 19.27 -9.45 14.45
N THR A 8 18.74 -9.18 13.26
CA THR A 8 17.46 -8.50 13.15
C THR A 8 16.38 -9.51 13.52
N SER A 9 15.93 -9.46 14.78
CA SER A 9 14.86 -10.31 15.31
C SER A 9 13.70 -10.37 14.32
N PRO A 10 13.17 -11.56 13.96
CA PRO A 10 12.00 -11.71 13.08
C PRO A 10 10.81 -10.84 13.52
N GLN A 11 10.70 -10.55 14.82
CA GLN A 11 9.70 -9.67 15.40
C GLN A 11 9.79 -8.23 14.89
N LEU A 12 11.00 -7.72 14.62
CA LEU A 12 11.19 -6.37 14.07
C LEU A 12 10.64 -6.30 12.64
N TYR A 13 10.96 -7.29 11.80
CA TYR A 13 10.41 -7.40 10.45
C TYR A 13 8.89 -7.53 10.47
N ALA A 14 8.34 -8.37 11.36
CA ALA A 14 6.89 -8.52 11.51
C ALA A 14 6.21 -7.21 11.94
N ARG A 15 6.81 -6.43 12.84
CA ARG A 15 6.28 -5.12 13.25
C ARG A 15 6.33 -4.09 12.13
N ILE A 16 7.44 -4.01 11.39
CA ILE A 16 7.56 -3.12 10.23
C ILE A 16 6.57 -3.52 9.14
N GLY A 17 6.44 -4.81 8.85
CA GLY A 17 5.44 -5.34 7.93
C GLY A 17 4.02 -4.98 8.35
N GLY A 18 3.68 -5.20 9.62
CA GLY A 18 2.37 -4.79 10.16
C GLY A 18 2.10 -3.29 10.02
N ALA A 19 3.11 -2.44 10.28
CA ALA A 19 2.98 -0.99 10.13
C ALA A 19 2.76 -0.58 8.66
N LEU A 20 3.51 -1.16 7.71
CA LEU A 20 3.32 -0.95 6.28
C LEU A 20 1.92 -1.39 5.83
N TYR A 21 1.43 -2.52 6.35
CA TYR A 21 0.10 -3.00 6.04
C TYR A 21 -1.01 -2.05 6.52
N LEU A 22 -0.86 -1.49 7.72
CA LEU A 22 -1.78 -0.46 8.21
C LEU A 22 -1.76 0.81 7.35
N ILE A 23 -0.58 1.24 6.88
CA ILE A 23 -0.46 2.39 5.97
C ILE A 23 -1.23 2.12 4.67
N ILE A 24 -1.07 0.93 4.08
CA ILE A 24 -1.79 0.52 2.87
C ILE A 24 -3.31 0.59 3.09
N ILE A 25 -3.81 0.07 4.21
CA ILE A 25 -5.24 0.09 4.54
C ILE A 25 -5.76 1.53 4.65
N VAL A 26 -5.03 2.40 5.35
CA VAL A 26 -5.45 3.80 5.55
C VAL A 26 -5.49 4.55 4.21
N ILE A 27 -4.49 4.35 3.35
CA ILE A 27 -4.47 4.98 2.02
C ILE A 27 -5.60 4.44 1.13
N GLY A 28 -5.82 3.13 1.12
CA GLY A 28 -6.91 2.52 0.35
C GLY A 28 -8.28 3.01 0.80
N LEU A 29 -8.51 3.10 2.12
CA LEU A 29 -9.74 3.64 2.68
C LEU A 29 -9.93 5.12 2.32
N TYR A 30 -8.86 5.91 2.32
CA TYR A 30 -8.92 7.31 1.88
C TYR A 30 -9.33 7.42 0.41
N GLY A 31 -8.78 6.57 -0.47
CA GLY A 31 -9.15 6.52 -1.88
C GLY A 31 -10.63 6.21 -2.08
N GLU A 32 -11.16 5.19 -1.41
CA GLU A 32 -12.57 4.80 -1.58
C GLU A 32 -13.51 5.84 -0.96
N ALA A 33 -13.25 6.27 0.28
CA ALA A 33 -14.18 7.11 1.04
C ALA A 33 -14.15 8.58 0.66
N PHE A 34 -12.98 9.13 0.26
CA PHE A 34 -12.85 10.57 0.01
C PHE A 34 -12.64 10.90 -1.47
N VAL A 35 -12.06 10.01 -2.26
CA VAL A 35 -11.76 10.30 -3.66
C VAL A 35 -12.90 9.81 -4.55
N ARG A 36 -13.28 8.53 -4.44
CA ARG A 36 -14.36 7.99 -5.28
C ARG A 36 -15.72 8.60 -4.99
N ASP A 37 -16.05 8.80 -3.72
CA ASP A 37 -17.31 9.44 -3.31
C ASP A 37 -17.49 10.86 -3.89
N ARG A 38 -16.38 11.61 -4.02
CA ARG A 38 -16.38 12.99 -4.54
C ARG A 38 -16.31 13.07 -6.06
N LEU A 39 -15.59 12.13 -6.68
CA LEU A 39 -15.25 12.23 -8.10
C LEU A 39 -16.16 11.39 -9.00
N ILE A 40 -16.58 10.20 -8.55
CA ILE A 40 -17.27 9.22 -9.39
C ILE A 40 -18.77 9.41 -9.28
N VAL A 41 -19.42 9.70 -10.41
CA VAL A 41 -20.88 9.69 -10.54
C VAL A 41 -21.29 8.42 -11.27
N SER A 42 -21.91 7.47 -10.56
CA SER A 42 -22.34 6.21 -11.15
C SER A 42 -23.31 6.43 -12.31
N GLY A 43 -22.97 5.90 -13.48
CA GLY A 43 -23.80 6.02 -14.69
C GLY A 43 -23.61 7.32 -15.49
N ASP A 44 -22.79 8.28 -15.02
CA ASP A 44 -22.51 9.52 -15.74
C ASP A 44 -20.99 9.79 -15.83
N ALA A 45 -20.42 9.39 -16.97
CA ALA A 45 -19.01 9.59 -17.28
C ALA A 45 -18.67 11.08 -17.52
N ALA A 46 -19.61 11.87 -18.04
CA ALA A 46 -19.38 13.29 -18.32
C ALA A 46 -19.32 14.09 -17.01
N ALA A 47 -20.23 13.81 -16.06
CA ALA A 47 -20.19 14.39 -14.73
C ALA A 47 -18.94 13.97 -13.96
N THR A 48 -18.52 12.71 -14.07
CA THR A 48 -17.26 12.23 -13.47
C THR A 48 -16.05 12.98 -14.02
N ALA A 49 -15.95 13.17 -15.35
CA ALA A 49 -14.88 13.95 -15.96
C ALA A 49 -14.87 15.41 -15.50
N ALA A 50 -16.04 16.05 -15.39
CA ALA A 50 -16.17 17.42 -14.87
C ALA A 50 -15.74 17.51 -13.39
N ASN A 51 -16.05 16.51 -12.57
CA ASN A 51 -15.61 16.44 -11.17
C ASN A 51 -14.09 16.29 -11.05
N ILE A 52 -13.47 15.47 -11.90
CA ILE A 52 -12.00 15.31 -11.95
C ILE A 52 -11.32 16.62 -12.32
N VAL A 53 -11.82 17.33 -13.35
CA VAL A 53 -11.25 18.60 -13.78
C VAL A 53 -11.44 19.69 -12.71
N SER A 54 -12.58 19.72 -12.04
CA SER A 54 -12.82 20.69 -10.95
C SER A 54 -12.03 20.39 -9.68
N HIS A 55 -11.60 19.14 -9.46
CA HIS A 55 -10.85 18.70 -8.29
C HIS A 55 -9.49 18.09 -8.68
N GLU A 56 -8.76 18.75 -9.59
CA GLU A 56 -7.50 18.22 -10.16
C GLU A 56 -6.44 17.94 -9.08
N SER A 57 -6.35 18.80 -8.05
CA SER A 57 -5.39 18.62 -6.94
C SER A 57 -5.68 17.36 -6.11
N LEU A 58 -6.97 17.09 -5.85
CA LEU A 58 -7.41 15.87 -5.14
C LEU A 58 -7.09 14.63 -5.97
N TRP A 59 -7.35 14.68 -7.28
CA TRP A 59 -7.05 13.60 -8.21
C TRP A 59 -5.54 13.31 -8.29
N ARG A 60 -4.71 14.35 -8.43
CA ARG A 60 -3.25 14.21 -8.47
C ARG A 60 -2.68 13.68 -7.17
N PHE A 61 -3.20 14.15 -6.03
CA PHE A 61 -2.80 13.63 -4.72
C PHE A 61 -3.19 12.16 -4.55
N HIS A 62 -4.38 11.77 -5.01
CA HIS A 62 -4.80 10.36 -4.98
C HIS A 62 -3.87 9.48 -5.81
N ILE A 63 -3.49 9.89 -7.02
CA ILE A 63 -2.52 9.16 -7.86
C ILE A 63 -1.18 8.99 -7.11
N ALA A 64 -0.68 10.06 -6.48
CA ALA A 64 0.56 9.98 -5.71
C ALA A 64 0.43 9.04 -4.50
N ALA A 65 -0.70 9.07 -3.81
CA ALA A 65 -0.99 8.19 -2.68
C ALA A 65 -1.07 6.71 -3.11
N GLU A 66 -1.73 6.42 -4.23
CA GLU A 66 -1.78 5.08 -4.84
C GLU A 66 -0.39 4.58 -5.24
N LEU A 67 0.44 5.43 -5.85
CA LEU A 67 1.82 5.05 -6.18
C LEU A 67 2.63 4.73 -4.92
N PHE A 68 2.46 5.52 -3.86
CA PHE A 68 3.11 5.26 -2.57
C PHE A 68 2.60 3.97 -1.91
N LEU A 69 1.29 3.68 -2.00
CA LEU A 69 0.69 2.44 -1.55
C LEU A 69 1.34 1.24 -2.24
N LEU A 70 1.56 1.29 -3.57
CA LEU A 70 2.23 0.23 -4.30
C LEU A 70 3.67 0.00 -3.82
N ILE A 71 4.41 1.07 -3.52
CA ILE A 71 5.77 0.97 -2.96
C ILE A 71 5.72 0.28 -1.58
N CYS A 72 4.79 0.67 -0.71
CA CYS A 72 4.58 0.01 0.57
C CYS A 72 4.20 -1.46 0.41
N ALA A 73 3.36 -1.80 -0.57
CA ALA A 73 2.95 -3.17 -0.85
C ALA A 73 4.13 -4.04 -1.29
N VAL A 74 5.00 -3.53 -2.18
CA VAL A 74 6.22 -4.25 -2.58
C VAL A 74 7.17 -4.44 -1.40
N ALA A 75 7.37 -3.41 -0.58
CA ALA A 75 8.20 -3.51 0.62
C ALA A 75 7.65 -4.54 1.62
N LEU A 76 6.32 -4.54 1.82
CA LEU A 76 5.64 -5.52 2.65
C LEU A 76 5.80 -6.94 2.09
N LEU A 77 5.63 -7.13 0.78
CA LEU A 77 5.82 -8.42 0.12
C LEU A 77 7.23 -8.97 0.37
N LEU A 78 8.26 -8.13 0.27
CA LEU A 78 9.64 -8.53 0.55
C LEU A 78 9.85 -8.91 2.03
N ILE A 79 9.23 -8.19 2.96
CA ILE A 79 9.28 -8.52 4.39
C ILE A 79 8.60 -9.87 4.65
N LEU A 80 7.44 -10.10 4.06
CA LEU A 80 6.72 -11.37 4.15
C LEU A 80 7.55 -12.49 3.53
N PHE A 81 8.15 -12.28 2.36
CA PHE A 81 9.04 -13.25 1.73
C PHE A 81 10.18 -13.66 2.67
N VAL A 82 10.86 -12.70 3.29
CA VAL A 82 11.95 -12.98 4.25
C VAL A 82 11.44 -13.74 5.48
N LEU A 83 10.24 -13.41 5.98
CA LEU A 83 9.65 -14.06 7.16
C LEU A 83 9.11 -15.47 6.87
N LEU A 84 8.53 -15.72 5.69
CA LEU A 84 7.90 -16.99 5.33
C LEU A 84 8.86 -17.98 4.65
N ARG A 85 9.93 -17.50 4.01
CA ARG A 85 10.98 -18.34 3.41
C ARG A 85 11.52 -19.47 4.30
N PRO A 86 11.69 -19.29 5.63
CA PRO A 86 12.15 -20.37 6.53
C PRO A 86 11.09 -21.44 6.81
N VAL A 87 9.80 -21.12 6.62
CA VAL A 87 8.67 -22.01 6.96
C VAL A 87 8.38 -22.98 5.81
N SER A 88 8.37 -22.49 4.57
CA SER A 88 8.35 -23.31 3.36
C SER A 88 8.62 -22.43 2.13
N GLY A 89 9.37 -22.93 1.15
CA GLY A 89 9.63 -22.20 -0.09
C GLY A 89 8.37 -21.93 -0.93
N ASP A 90 7.34 -22.76 -0.78
CA ASP A 90 6.07 -22.67 -1.53
C ASP A 90 5.10 -21.59 -1.00
N LEU A 91 5.17 -21.20 0.28
CA LEU A 91 4.35 -20.08 0.82
C LEU A 91 4.93 -18.69 0.48
N ALA A 92 6.07 -18.64 -0.20
CA ALA A 92 6.81 -17.41 -0.47
C ALA A 92 6.38 -16.72 -1.80
N LEU A 93 5.46 -17.32 -2.56
CA LEU A 93 4.94 -16.80 -3.84
C LEU A 93 3.44 -16.47 -3.72
#